data_AF-A0A5C4M006-F1
#
_entry.id   AF-A0A5C4M006-F1
#
_cell.length_a   1.000
_cell.length_b   1.000
_cell.length_c   1.000
_cell.angle_alpha   90.00
_cell.angle_beta   90.00
_cell.angle_gamma   90.00
#
_symmetry.space_group_name_H-M   'P 1'
#
loop_
_entity.id
_entity.type
_entity.pdbx_description
1 polymer ?
#
loop_
_entity_poly.entity_id
_entity_poly.type
_entity_poly.pdbx_seq_one_letter_code
_entity_poly.pdbx_strand_id
1 'polypeptide(L)'
;MATTIMGAAAVSLDGFMADTGDGVGPLFDYLVGGEVEWSLPGGEHQPSRSSRATADFMRTKYADIAAVVMGRRVFDLTNGWNGVPAAGEHVFVVTHKPPADWEFAGTAPFTSSAGWKRASRRRGSTRETGSSTCPRGRSAARPCGWA
;
A
#
# COMPACT_ATOMS: atom_id res chain seq x y z
N MET A 1 -14.62 10.15 -17.74
CA MET A 1 -14.73 9.06 -16.75
C MET A 1 -14.17 9.57 -15.43
N ALA A 2 -14.85 9.33 -14.31
CA ALA A 2 -14.37 9.76 -12.99
C ALA A 2 -13.20 8.87 -12.53
N THR A 3 -12.21 9.48 -11.88
CA THR A 3 -11.11 8.77 -11.22
C THR A 3 -11.54 8.43 -9.80
N THR A 4 -11.58 7.14 -9.46
CA THR A 4 -11.86 6.69 -8.10
C THR A 4 -10.54 6.46 -7.36
N ILE A 5 -10.40 7.10 -6.19
CA ILE A 5 -9.32 6.85 -5.24
C ILE A 5 -9.90 6.01 -4.11
N MET A 6 -9.34 4.82 -3.91
CA MET A 6 -9.69 3.96 -2.78
C MET A 6 -8.61 4.06 -1.71
N GLY A 7 -9.03 4.23 -0.45
CA GLY A 7 -8.17 4.09 0.71
C GLY A 7 -8.68 2.91 1.54
N ALA A 8 -7.80 1.94 1.80
CA ALA A 8 -8.09 0.83 2.70
C ALA A 8 -6.94 0.72 3.71
N ALA A 9 -7.30 0.62 4.99
CA ALA A 9 -6.35 0.48 6.08
C ALA A 9 -7.00 -0.38 7.18
N ALA A 10 -6.21 -1.28 7.76
CA ALA A 10 -6.54 -1.88 9.04
C ALA A 10 -6.06 -0.93 10.13
N VAL A 11 -6.90 -0.65 11.13
CA VAL A 11 -6.58 0.23 12.26
C VAL A 11 -7.01 -0.42 13.56
N SER A 12 -6.23 -0.22 14.61
CA SER A 12 -6.63 -0.57 15.97
C SER A 12 -7.80 0.31 16.43
N LEU A 13 -8.49 -0.10 17.49
CA LEU A 13 -9.63 0.64 18.03
C LEU A 13 -9.25 2.05 18.51
N ASP A 14 -8.02 2.23 18.96
CA ASP A 14 -7.43 3.50 19.36
C ASP A 14 -6.83 4.31 18.19
N GLY A 15 -6.97 3.83 16.95
CA GLY A 15 -6.71 4.60 15.73
C GLY A 15 -5.28 4.50 15.19
N PHE A 16 -4.54 3.46 15.54
CA PHE A 16 -3.15 3.24 15.09
C PHE A 16 -3.06 2.12 14.04
N MET A 17 -2.11 2.25 13.12
CA MET A 17 -1.83 1.25 12.07
C MET A 17 -0.60 0.40 12.36
N ALA A 18 0.25 0.86 13.29
CA ALA A 18 1.46 0.18 13.70
C ALA A 18 1.82 0.62 15.13
N ASP A 19 2.58 -0.22 15.83
CA ASP A 19 3.20 0.11 17.10
C ASP A 19 4.41 1.06 16.92
N THR A 20 5.06 1.40 18.03
CA THR A 20 6.22 2.32 18.03
C THR A 20 7.48 1.75 17.36
N GLY A 21 7.53 0.45 17.13
CA GLY A 21 8.59 -0.25 16.40
C GLY A 21 8.21 -0.59 14.96
N ASP A 22 7.15 0.02 14.42
CA ASP A 22 6.57 -0.26 13.09
C ASP A 22 6.00 -1.67 12.93
N GLY A 23 5.78 -2.38 14.03
CA GLY A 23 5.08 -3.66 14.04
C GLY A 23 3.59 -3.46 13.81
N VAL A 24 3.03 -4.17 12.84
CA VAL A 24 1.57 -4.22 12.66
C VAL A 24 0.89 -5.22 13.61
N GLY A 25 1.66 -6.19 14.13
CA GLY A 25 1.19 -7.12 15.15
C GLY A 25 -0.11 -7.85 14.77
N PRO A 26 -1.00 -8.09 15.75
CA PRO A 26 -2.26 -8.81 15.55
C PRO A 26 -3.24 -8.12 14.57
N LEU A 27 -2.95 -6.88 14.18
CA LEU A 27 -3.81 -6.11 13.28
C LEU A 27 -3.96 -6.78 11.91
N PHE A 28 -2.97 -7.58 11.49
CA PHE A 28 -2.97 -8.31 10.22
C PHE A 28 -3.36 -9.79 10.37
N ASP A 29 -3.65 -10.27 11.59
CA ASP A 29 -4.05 -11.67 11.83
C ASP A 29 -5.32 -12.06 11.07
N TYR A 30 -6.19 -11.09 10.76
CA TYR A 30 -7.40 -11.33 9.97
C TYR A 30 -7.12 -11.80 8.53
N LEU A 31 -5.90 -11.60 8.01
CA LEU A 31 -5.44 -12.05 6.70
C LEU A 31 -4.82 -13.45 6.72
N VAL A 32 -4.63 -14.06 7.88
CA VAL A 32 -4.05 -15.41 8.01
C VAL A 32 -4.88 -16.36 8.87
N GLY A 33 -5.81 -15.85 9.68
CA GLY A 33 -6.58 -16.62 10.65
C GLY A 33 -7.96 -17.08 10.19
N GLY A 34 -8.33 -16.90 8.92
CA GLY A 34 -9.68 -17.21 8.44
C GLY A 34 -9.87 -18.55 7.74
N GLU A 35 -11.13 -18.86 7.44
CA GLU A 35 -11.53 -20.13 6.84
C GLU A 35 -11.23 -20.21 5.34
N VAL A 36 -11.38 -19.09 4.62
CA VAL A 36 -11.32 -19.04 3.16
C VAL A 36 -9.96 -18.55 2.70
N GLU A 37 -9.29 -19.35 1.88
CA GLU A 37 -8.06 -18.98 1.19
C GLU A 37 -8.34 -18.16 -0.09
N TRP A 38 -7.53 -17.13 -0.31
CA TRP A 38 -7.62 -16.26 -1.47
C TRP A 38 -6.29 -15.54 -1.76
N SER A 39 -6.13 -15.14 -3.02
CA SER A 39 -4.99 -14.34 -3.49
C SER A 39 -5.50 -13.18 -4.34
N LEU A 40 -4.72 -12.10 -4.38
CA LEU A 40 -4.99 -10.97 -5.26
C LEU A 40 -4.49 -11.27 -6.69
N PRO A 41 -5.14 -10.69 -7.72
CA PRO A 41 -4.65 -10.80 -9.10
C PRO A 41 -3.23 -10.24 -9.22
N GLY A 42 -2.33 -11.01 -9.83
CA GLY A 42 -0.94 -10.59 -10.07
C GLY A 42 0.01 -10.73 -8.89
N GLY A 43 -0.45 -11.23 -7.73
CA GLY A 43 0.42 -11.45 -6.57
C GLY A 43 1.10 -12.81 -6.61
N GLU A 44 2.43 -12.82 -6.70
CA GLU A 44 3.29 -13.99 -6.37
C GLU A 44 3.44 -14.17 -4.84
N HIS A 45 2.65 -13.45 -4.06
CA HIS A 45 2.66 -13.46 -2.60
C HIS A 45 1.94 -14.69 -2.05
N GLN A 46 2.29 -15.04 -0.80
CA GLN A 46 1.64 -16.13 -0.07
C GLN A 46 0.11 -15.92 -0.03
N PRO A 47 -0.68 -16.98 -0.22
CA PRO A 47 -2.13 -16.88 -0.15
C PRO A 47 -2.58 -16.41 1.23
N SER A 48 -3.56 -15.50 1.24
CA SER A 48 -4.18 -14.99 2.46
C SER A 48 -5.37 -15.87 2.85
N ARG A 49 -5.65 -15.96 4.15
CA ARG A 49 -6.80 -16.68 4.70
C ARG A 49 -7.64 -15.77 5.58
N SER A 50 -8.89 -15.53 5.19
CA SER A 50 -9.82 -14.66 5.92
C SER A 50 -11.26 -15.19 5.92
N SER A 51 -12.21 -14.42 6.48
CA SER A 51 -13.64 -14.70 6.29
C SER A 51 -14.02 -14.62 4.81
N ARG A 52 -15.11 -15.30 4.42
CA ARG A 52 -15.67 -15.23 3.05
C ARG A 52 -15.99 -13.79 2.64
N ALA A 53 -16.59 -12.99 3.53
CA ALA A 53 -16.94 -11.60 3.25
C ALA A 53 -15.71 -10.74 2.93
N THR A 54 -14.62 -10.92 3.69
CA THR A 54 -13.35 -10.23 3.42
C THR A 54 -12.72 -10.70 2.11
N ALA A 55 -12.71 -12.01 1.86
CA ALA A 55 -12.16 -12.57 0.62
C ALA A 55 -12.90 -12.05 -0.62
N ASP A 56 -14.23 -12.00 -0.58
CA ASP A 56 -15.06 -11.49 -1.65
C ASP A 56 -14.81 -9.98 -1.86
N PHE A 57 -14.77 -9.20 -0.78
CA PHE A 57 -14.43 -7.78 -0.84
C PHE A 57 -13.07 -7.54 -1.50
N MET A 58 -12.03 -8.26 -1.05
CA MET A 58 -10.67 -8.11 -1.55
C MET A 58 -10.61 -8.46 -3.04
N ARG A 59 -11.14 -9.63 -3.44
CA ARG A 59 -11.16 -10.04 -4.85
C ARG A 59 -11.89 -9.04 -5.74
N THR A 60 -13.06 -8.56 -5.32
CA THR A 60 -13.85 -7.64 -6.15
C THR A 60 -13.24 -6.25 -6.21
N LYS A 61 -12.75 -5.70 -5.10
CA LYS A 61 -12.27 -4.32 -5.06
C LYS A 61 -10.84 -4.16 -5.53
N TYR A 62 -9.96 -5.11 -5.22
CA TYR A 62 -8.56 -5.02 -5.60
C TYR A 62 -8.29 -5.49 -7.03
N ALA A 63 -9.22 -6.22 -7.67
CA ALA A 63 -9.10 -6.56 -9.09
C ALA A 63 -9.12 -5.34 -10.01
N ASP A 64 -9.80 -4.25 -9.60
CA ASP A 64 -9.92 -3.03 -10.40
C ASP A 64 -8.81 -1.99 -10.13
N ILE A 65 -7.84 -2.32 -9.26
CA ILE A 65 -6.75 -1.41 -8.90
C ILE A 65 -5.68 -1.45 -9.98
N ALA A 66 -5.48 -0.32 -10.66
CA ALA A 66 -4.43 -0.18 -11.65
C ALA A 66 -3.07 0.17 -11.03
N ALA A 67 -3.06 0.94 -9.93
CA ALA A 67 -1.83 1.34 -9.26
C ALA A 67 -2.02 1.60 -7.76
N VAL A 68 -0.94 1.43 -7.01
CA VAL A 68 -0.87 1.65 -5.56
C VAL A 68 -0.02 2.88 -5.28
N VAL A 69 -0.42 3.72 -4.32
CA VAL A 69 0.42 4.80 -3.81
C VAL A 69 0.79 4.47 -2.36
N MET A 70 2.09 4.49 -2.08
CA MET A 70 2.61 4.16 -0.75
C MET A 70 3.65 5.19 -0.30
N GLY A 71 3.76 5.39 1.02
CA GLY A 71 4.81 6.21 1.60
C GLY A 71 6.18 5.51 1.60
N ARG A 72 7.24 6.30 1.69
CA ARG A 72 8.63 5.79 1.79
C ARG A 72 8.83 4.79 2.93
N ARG A 73 8.23 5.05 4.11
CA ARG A 73 8.41 4.19 5.29
C ARG A 73 7.89 2.78 5.05
N VAL A 74 6.70 2.64 4.48
CA VAL A 74 6.12 1.32 4.14
C VAL A 74 6.99 0.61 3.12
N PHE A 75 7.52 1.36 2.13
CA PHE A 75 8.41 0.79 1.11
C PHE A 75 9.69 0.21 1.73
N ASP A 76 10.32 0.93 2.67
CA ASP A 76 11.53 0.45 3.34
C ASP A 76 11.26 -0.78 4.22
N LEU A 77 10.09 -0.85 4.88
CA LEU A 77 9.71 -1.99 5.73
C LEU A 77 9.42 -3.26 4.92
N THR A 78 8.83 -3.12 3.73
CA THR A 78 8.48 -4.27 2.87
C THR A 78 9.53 -4.59 1.80
N ASN A 79 10.64 -3.85 1.75
CA ASN A 79 11.58 -3.84 0.62
C ASN A 79 10.87 -3.64 -0.75
N GLY A 80 9.80 -2.84 -0.76
CA GLY A 80 8.93 -2.70 -1.93
C GLY A 80 8.32 -4.03 -2.38
N TRP A 81 8.00 -4.92 -1.43
CA TRP A 81 7.54 -6.29 -1.68
C TRP A 81 8.48 -7.09 -2.60
N ASN A 82 9.79 -6.86 -2.46
CA ASN A 82 10.83 -7.46 -3.30
C ASN A 82 10.59 -7.22 -4.81
N GLY A 83 10.09 -6.03 -5.15
CA GLY A 83 9.88 -5.61 -6.54
C GLY A 83 8.56 -6.03 -7.17
N VAL A 84 7.73 -6.83 -6.48
CA VAL A 84 6.42 -7.27 -6.98
C VAL A 84 5.30 -6.53 -6.24
N PRO A 85 4.53 -5.65 -6.93
CA PRO A 85 3.40 -4.96 -6.32
C PRO A 85 2.43 -5.93 -5.63
N ALA A 86 1.95 -5.57 -4.45
CA ALA A 86 0.94 -6.37 -3.74
C ALA A 86 -0.44 -6.33 -4.42
N ALA A 87 -0.71 -5.27 -5.20
CA ALA A 87 -1.92 -5.11 -5.99
C ALA A 87 -1.68 -4.17 -7.17
N GLY A 88 -2.37 -4.42 -8.28
CA GLY A 88 -2.29 -3.61 -9.50
C GLY A 88 -0.96 -3.74 -10.24
N GLU A 89 -0.81 -2.94 -11.30
CA GLU A 89 0.31 -3.06 -12.24
C GLU A 89 1.50 -2.17 -11.87
N HIS A 90 1.29 -1.15 -11.04
CA HIS A 90 2.31 -0.13 -10.77
C HIS A 90 2.23 0.44 -9.35
N VAL A 91 3.37 0.81 -8.77
CA VAL A 91 3.46 1.42 -7.44
C VAL A 91 4.12 2.79 -7.50
N PHE A 92 3.49 3.78 -6.88
CA PHE A 92 4.05 5.11 -6.68
C PHE A 92 4.53 5.27 -5.24
N VAL A 93 5.81 5.56 -5.07
CA VAL A 93 6.41 5.77 -3.75
C VAL A 93 6.52 7.28 -3.49
N VAL A 94 5.76 7.77 -2.52
CA VAL A 94 5.82 9.18 -2.10
C VAL A 94 7.05 9.36 -1.21
N THR A 95 8.05 10.04 -1.75
CA THR A 95 9.31 10.32 -1.07
C THR A 95 9.96 11.61 -1.60
N HIS A 96 10.63 12.33 -0.70
CA HIS A 96 11.48 13.47 -1.05
C HIS A 96 12.81 13.03 -1.68
N LYS A 97 13.29 11.82 -1.35
CA LYS A 97 14.55 11.25 -1.88
C LYS A 97 14.30 9.84 -2.44
N PRO A 98 14.63 9.56 -3.71
CA PRO A 98 14.56 8.21 -4.25
C PRO A 98 15.43 7.23 -3.45
N PRO A 99 15.08 5.94 -3.40
CA PRO A 99 16.02 4.91 -2.95
C PRO A 99 17.19 4.88 -3.94
N ALA A 100 18.42 5.04 -3.44
CA ALA A 100 19.62 5.10 -4.29
C ALA A 100 20.10 3.70 -4.72
N ASP A 101 19.94 2.70 -3.85
CA ASP A 101 20.54 1.37 -3.98
C ASP A 101 19.51 0.24 -3.83
N TRP A 102 18.32 0.40 -4.43
CA TRP A 102 17.32 -0.66 -4.40
C TRP A 102 17.57 -1.66 -5.53
N GLU A 103 17.68 -2.94 -5.21
CA GLU A 103 18.06 -4.02 -6.13
C GLU A 103 17.12 -4.17 -7.35
N PHE A 104 15.86 -3.75 -7.21
CA PHE A 104 14.86 -3.78 -8.28
C PHE A 104 14.69 -2.43 -9.00
N ALA A 105 15.60 -1.48 -8.75
CA ALA A 105 15.57 -0.17 -9.38
C ALA A 105 15.78 -0.31 -10.91
N GLY A 106 14.67 -0.26 -11.66
CA GLY A 106 14.66 -0.31 -13.13
C GLY A 106 13.95 -1.52 -13.73
N THR A 107 13.73 -2.58 -12.94
CA THR A 107 12.98 -3.78 -13.36
C THR A 107 11.56 -3.77 -12.78
N ALA A 108 11.40 -3.33 -11.53
CA ALA A 108 10.10 -3.26 -10.88
C ALA A 108 9.29 -2.01 -11.31
N PRO A 109 7.95 -2.11 -11.39
CA PRO A 109 7.08 -1.01 -11.81
C PRO A 109 6.87 -0.01 -10.66
N PHE A 110 7.96 0.57 -10.15
CA PHE A 110 7.95 1.54 -9.06
C PHE A 110 8.40 2.91 -9.55
N THR A 111 7.67 3.95 -9.14
CA THR A 111 8.03 5.34 -9.47
C THR A 111 7.99 6.21 -8.23
N SER A 112 9.11 6.86 -7.91
CA SER A 112 9.15 7.80 -6.80
C SER A 112 8.49 9.14 -7.18
N SER A 113 7.89 9.85 -6.22
CA SER A 113 7.33 11.19 -6.43
C SER A 113 8.40 12.24 -6.82
N ALA A 114 9.65 12.07 -6.41
CA ALA A 114 10.76 12.87 -6.95
C ALA A 114 10.96 12.61 -8.46
N GLY A 115 10.68 11.40 -8.94
CA GLY A 115 10.67 11.02 -10.35
C GLY A 115 9.35 11.29 -11.10
N TRP A 116 8.26 11.62 -10.40
CA TRP A 116 6.91 11.83 -10.97
C TRP A 116 6.89 12.84 -12.12
N LYS A 117 7.60 13.97 -11.99
CA LYS A 117 7.64 15.01 -13.05
C LYS A 117 8.20 14.47 -14.38
N ARG A 118 9.05 13.44 -14.33
CA ARG A 118 9.64 12.78 -15.50
C ARG A 118 8.75 11.66 -16.05
N ALA A 119 7.92 11.04 -15.20
CA ALA A 119 7.04 9.92 -15.53
C ALA A 119 5.64 10.34 -16.04
N SER A 120 5.05 11.40 -15.49
CA SER A 120 3.70 11.87 -15.85
C SER A 120 3.58 12.36 -17.31
N ARG A 121 4.71 12.66 -17.97
CA ARG A 121 4.77 12.99 -19.39
C ARG A 121 4.59 11.78 -20.32
N ARG A 122 4.70 10.55 -19.81
CA ARG A 122 4.68 9.30 -20.62
C ARG A 122 3.40 8.48 -20.50
N ARG A 123 2.54 8.71 -19.50
CA ARG A 123 1.34 7.91 -19.30
C ARG A 123 0.17 8.79 -18.84
N GLY A 124 -0.78 8.99 -19.74
CA GLY A 124 -2.07 9.63 -19.43
C GLY A 124 -2.89 8.74 -18.49
N SER A 125 -3.53 9.39 -17.50
CA SER A 125 -4.40 8.83 -16.46
C SER A 125 -3.74 7.87 -15.45
N THR A 126 -3.34 8.43 -14.31
CA THR A 126 -2.92 7.67 -13.12
C THR A 126 -4.13 7.56 -12.18
N ARG A 127 -4.48 6.34 -11.75
CA ARG A 127 -5.45 6.10 -10.67
C ARG A 127 -4.66 5.90 -9.38
N GLU A 128 -4.86 6.80 -8.42
CA GLU A 128 -4.09 6.88 -7.17
C GLU A 128 -4.82 6.11 -6.07
N THR A 129 -4.09 5.34 -5.26
CA THR A 129 -4.60 4.65 -4.06
C THR A 129 -3.79 5.16 -2.88
N GLY A 130 -4.26 6.18 -2.16
CA GLY A 130 -3.54 6.79 -1.04
C GLY A 130 -3.63 5.96 0.23
N SER A 131 -2.56 5.26 0.61
CA SER A 131 -2.37 4.83 2.00
C SER A 131 -1.66 5.96 2.78
N SER A 132 -2.44 6.75 3.52
CA SER A 132 -1.89 7.81 4.37
C SER A 132 -1.46 7.20 5.71
N THR A 133 -0.18 6.87 5.85
CA THR A 133 0.40 6.53 7.15
C THR A 133 0.69 7.83 7.91
N CYS A 134 -0.04 8.08 9.00
CA CYS A 134 0.17 9.22 9.89
C CYS A 134 0.80 8.73 11.20
N PRO A 135 2.10 8.99 11.47
CA PRO A 135 2.68 8.68 12.76
C PRO A 135 2.62 9.94 13.63
N ARG A 136 1.72 9.98 14.62
CA ARG A 136 1.94 10.81 15.80
C ARG A 136 1.86 9.91 17.03
N GLY A 137 3.01 9.69 17.64
CA GLY A 137 3.13 9.06 18.94
C GLY A 137 2.26 9.77 19.99
N ARG A 138 2.03 9.06 21.09
CA ARG A 138 1.06 9.28 22.18
C ARG A 138 1.04 10.65 22.89
N SER A 139 1.73 11.68 22.40
CA SER A 139 1.83 12.99 23.05
C SER A 139 1.33 14.18 22.22
N ALA A 140 0.74 13.99 21.03
CA ALA A 140 0.20 15.12 20.26
C ALA A 140 -1.15 14.79 19.62
N ALA A 141 -2.21 15.02 20.39
CA ALA A 141 -3.58 15.05 19.92
C ALA A 141 -3.77 16.18 18.90
N ARG A 142 -3.64 15.88 17.60
CA ARG A 142 -4.23 16.69 16.52
C ARG A 142 -4.77 15.76 15.43
N PRO A 143 -5.99 16.00 14.92
CA PRO A 143 -6.55 15.21 13.83
C PRO A 143 -5.68 15.28 12.57
N CYS A 144 -5.71 14.21 11.79
CA CYS A 144 -5.01 14.07 10.52
C CYS A 144 -5.52 15.11 9.51
N GLY A 145 -4.96 16.32 9.55
CA GLY A 145 -5.14 17.35 8.53
C GLY A 145 -4.10 17.16 7.44
N TRP A 146 -4.55 17.07 6.20
CA TRP A 146 -3.72 17.06 5.01
C TRP A 146 -2.93 18.38 4.93
N ALA A 147 -1.61 18.28 4.83
CA ALA A 147 -0.70 19.35 4.42
C ALA A 147 0.44 18.72 3.62
#